data_AF-A0A239FHY0-F1
#
_entry.id   AF-A0A239FHY0-F1
#
_cell.length_a   1.000
_cell.length_b   1.000
_cell.length_c   1.000
_cell.angle_alpha   90.00
_cell.angle_beta   90.00
_cell.angle_gamma   90.00
#
_symmetry.space_group_name_H-M   'P 1'
#
loop_
_entity.id
_entity.type
_entity.pdbx_description
1 polymer ?
#
loop_
_entity_poly.entity_id
_entity_poly.type
_entity_poly.pdbx_seq_one_letter_code
_entity_poly.pdbx_strand_id
1 'polypeptide(L)'
;MQQREPSASESYFWPSIWAIALHLLVFGMLFVSFAMTPELPPAKPIVQATLYQLKSKSQATTQTNQKIAGEAKKTASRQTEEEQMEQKKVEQQKQEAVKAAEQKKEEAAQKAEEAREAAEAKKAEAAKAAEEAKKADAAKKAEEAKKAEEKQLADIAKKKAEEEAKKKAEEEAKKQAAEEAKKQAAEDAKKKAAEDAKKKAAAAEEAKKKAAEEAKKKAAADAAKKKATEAARKAAEDKKAQALAELLSDTTERQQALADEQGDQVAGDFDDLIRARAAEGWARPPSARKNMTVVLQINMLPDGTITNVSVARSSGDGPFDSSAVAAVKGIGRLTEMQGLKPSDFAPYRSFKMTFTPEDLAL
;
A
#
# COMPACT_ATOMS: atom_id res chain seq x y z
N MET A 1 64.57 -10.80 -5.69
CA MET A 1 63.35 -11.32 -5.05
C MET A 1 62.19 -11.05 -6.00
N GLN A 2 61.73 -12.06 -6.73
CA GLN A 2 60.57 -11.92 -7.61
C GLN A 2 59.31 -11.97 -6.75
N GLN A 3 58.63 -10.84 -6.62
CA GLN A 3 57.30 -10.78 -5.99
C GLN A 3 56.29 -11.40 -6.95
N ARG A 4 55.62 -12.46 -6.50
CA ARG A 4 54.44 -13.02 -7.19
C ARG A 4 53.30 -12.03 -7.00
N GLU A 5 52.91 -11.33 -8.05
CA GLU A 5 51.63 -10.63 -8.04
C GLU A 5 50.49 -11.65 -8.07
N PRO A 6 49.54 -11.61 -7.11
CA PRO A 6 48.39 -12.50 -7.14
C PRO A 6 47.52 -12.13 -8.34
N SER A 7 47.15 -13.14 -9.12
CA SER A 7 46.25 -12.97 -10.27
C SER A 7 44.93 -12.34 -9.81
N ALA A 8 44.32 -11.47 -10.63
CA ALA A 8 43.09 -10.74 -10.29
C ALA A 8 41.89 -11.64 -9.88
N SER A 9 41.96 -12.95 -10.12
CA SER A 9 40.99 -13.92 -9.62
C SER A 9 41.18 -14.30 -8.14
N GLU A 10 42.38 -14.19 -7.57
CA GLU A 10 42.61 -14.47 -6.15
C GLU A 10 42.21 -13.30 -5.23
N SER A 11 42.22 -12.06 -5.73
CA SER A 11 41.90 -10.87 -4.92
C SER A 11 40.42 -10.75 -4.55
N TYR A 12 39.51 -11.35 -5.34
CA TYR A 12 38.06 -11.31 -5.09
C TYR A 12 37.46 -12.63 -4.61
N PHE A 13 38.19 -13.74 -4.73
CA PHE A 13 37.72 -15.05 -4.31
C PHE A 13 37.55 -15.13 -2.79
N TRP A 14 38.56 -14.69 -2.04
CA TRP A 14 38.53 -14.70 -0.57
C TRP A 14 37.46 -13.78 0.04
N PRO A 15 37.32 -12.51 -0.40
CA PRO A 15 36.25 -11.63 0.06
C PRO A 15 34.85 -12.17 -0.27
N SER A 16 34.67 -12.80 -1.44
CA SER A 16 33.36 -13.36 -1.83
C SER A 16 32.96 -14.56 -0.97
N ILE A 17 33.91 -15.44 -0.63
CA ILE A 17 33.66 -16.58 0.28
C ILE A 17 33.30 -16.08 1.69
N TRP A 18 34.02 -15.07 2.19
CA TRP A 18 33.74 -14.49 3.50
C TRP A 18 32.36 -13.82 3.54
N ALA A 19 31.97 -13.12 2.47
CA ALA A 19 30.65 -12.52 2.36
C ALA A 19 29.54 -13.60 2.37
N ILE A 20 29.72 -14.70 1.63
CA ILE A 20 28.74 -15.81 1.60
C ILE A 20 28.64 -16.48 2.99
N ALA A 21 29.78 -16.71 3.66
CA ALA A 21 29.80 -17.28 5.01
C ALA A 21 29.07 -16.39 6.04
N LEU A 22 29.27 -15.06 5.96
CA LEU A 22 28.57 -14.10 6.81
C LEU A 22 27.05 -14.15 6.59
N HIS A 23 26.61 -14.21 5.33
CA HIS A 23 25.19 -14.27 5.01
C HIS A 23 24.54 -15.57 5.48
N LEU A 24 25.25 -16.70 5.40
CA LEU A 24 24.77 -17.98 5.95
C LEU A 24 24.64 -17.94 7.48
N LEU A 25 25.56 -17.26 8.16
CA LEU A 25 25.49 -17.08 9.62
C LEU A 25 24.29 -16.23 10.02
N VAL A 26 24.07 -15.09 9.36
CA VAL A 26 22.92 -14.21 9.62
C VAL A 26 21.61 -14.95 9.34
N PHE A 27 21.54 -15.72 8.26
CA PHE A 27 20.36 -16.51 7.92
C PHE A 27 20.09 -17.62 8.96
N GLY A 28 21.13 -18.27 9.47
CA GLY A 28 21.01 -19.25 10.56
C GLY A 28 20.49 -18.63 11.86
N MET A 29 20.96 -17.43 12.21
CA MET A 29 20.52 -16.73 13.43
C MET A 29 19.05 -16.30 13.37
N LEU A 30 18.56 -15.92 12.19
CA LEU A 30 17.15 -15.56 11.97
C LEU A 30 16.19 -16.74 12.20
N PHE A 31 16.59 -17.96 11.79
CA PHE A 31 15.75 -19.16 11.96
C PHE A 31 15.74 -19.71 13.39
N VAL A 32 16.81 -19.51 14.17
CA VAL A 32 16.83 -19.91 15.59
C VAL A 32 15.89 -19.04 16.43
N SER A 33 15.69 -17.77 16.07
CA SER A 33 14.81 -16.87 16.80
C SER A 33 13.31 -17.15 16.60
N PHE A 34 12.91 -17.87 15.55
CA PHE A 34 11.51 -18.21 15.28
C PHE A 34 11.04 -19.48 16.02
N ALA A 35 11.96 -20.34 16.43
CA ALA A 35 11.64 -21.57 17.16
C ALA A 35 11.39 -21.36 18.68
N MET A 36 11.49 -20.13 19.17
CA MET A 36 11.43 -19.78 20.60
C MET A 36 10.40 -18.67 20.88
N THR A 37 9.17 -18.82 20.40
CA THR A 37 8.06 -17.90 20.75
C THR A 37 7.26 -18.44 21.93
N PRO A 38 7.23 -17.77 23.10
CA PRO A 38 6.33 -18.13 24.19
C PRO A 38 4.87 -17.86 23.78
N GLU A 39 4.01 -18.84 24.05
CA GLU A 39 2.58 -18.88 23.69
C GLU A 39 1.79 -17.77 24.41
N LEU A 40 1.10 -16.91 23.63
CA LEU A 40 0.26 -15.84 24.18
C LEU A 40 -1.11 -16.39 24.62
N PRO A 41 -1.66 -15.93 25.76
CA PRO A 41 -2.97 -16.36 26.22
C PRO A 41 -4.11 -15.81 25.34
N PRO A 42 -5.26 -16.52 25.26
CA PRO A 42 -6.37 -16.16 24.38
C PRO A 42 -7.11 -14.89 24.83
N ALA A 43 -7.42 -14.02 23.86
CA ALA A 43 -8.12 -12.75 24.05
C ALA A 43 -9.58 -12.94 24.52
N LYS A 44 -9.98 -12.19 25.56
CA LYS A 44 -11.34 -12.21 26.13
C LYS A 44 -12.31 -11.35 25.29
N PRO A 45 -13.57 -11.77 25.13
CA PRO A 45 -14.53 -11.08 24.26
C PRO A 45 -15.10 -9.80 24.88
N ILE A 46 -15.27 -8.80 24.02
CA ILE A 46 -15.85 -7.48 24.26
C ILE A 46 -17.36 -7.54 24.62
N VAL A 47 -17.75 -6.79 25.64
CA VAL A 47 -19.11 -6.70 26.20
C VAL A 47 -19.91 -5.61 25.49
N GLN A 48 -21.12 -5.96 25.05
CA GLN A 48 -22.11 -5.05 24.45
C GLN A 48 -22.76 -4.18 25.54
N ALA A 49 -22.65 -2.85 25.43
CA ALA A 49 -23.32 -1.91 26.33
C ALA A 49 -24.75 -1.61 25.85
N THR A 50 -25.75 -2.07 26.61
CA THR A 50 -27.15 -1.67 26.47
C THR A 50 -27.39 -0.36 27.23
N LEU A 51 -27.90 0.65 26.51
CA LEU A 51 -28.25 1.97 27.07
C LEU A 51 -29.61 1.89 27.79
N TYR A 52 -29.61 1.85 29.12
CA TYR A 52 -30.84 1.90 29.93
C TYR A 52 -31.15 3.36 30.30
N GLN A 53 -32.30 3.87 29.84
CA GLN A 53 -32.82 5.19 30.18
C GLN A 53 -33.28 5.22 31.64
N LEU A 54 -32.56 5.99 32.48
CA LEU A 54 -32.98 6.27 33.85
C LEU A 54 -34.03 7.39 33.88
N LYS A 55 -35.21 6.96 34.30
CA LYS A 55 -36.44 7.69 34.62
C LYS A 55 -36.21 8.80 35.65
N SER A 56 -36.61 10.01 35.28
CA SER A 56 -36.64 11.22 36.10
C SER A 56 -37.60 11.10 37.30
N LYS A 57 -37.11 11.41 38.51
CA LYS A 57 -37.96 11.73 39.67
C LYS A 57 -37.20 12.61 40.66
N SER A 58 -37.60 13.88 40.78
CA SER A 58 -37.39 14.66 42.01
C SER A 58 -38.38 15.82 42.09
N GLN A 59 -39.21 15.81 43.14
CA GLN A 59 -40.05 16.90 43.59
C GLN A 59 -39.33 17.74 44.67
N ALA A 60 -39.65 19.04 44.69
CA ALA A 60 -39.94 19.90 45.85
C ALA A 60 -38.82 20.58 46.69
N THR A 61 -38.85 21.93 46.60
CA THR A 61 -39.06 22.93 47.68
C THR A 61 -37.90 23.32 48.63
N THR A 62 -37.50 24.59 48.54
CA THR A 62 -37.76 25.60 49.59
C THR A 62 -37.53 27.04 49.08
N GLN A 63 -38.52 27.90 49.31
CA GLN A 63 -38.37 29.36 49.29
C GLN A 63 -37.76 29.82 50.63
N THR A 64 -36.85 30.79 50.60
CA THR A 64 -36.76 31.80 51.67
C THR A 64 -36.35 33.14 51.07
N ASN A 65 -37.09 34.17 51.48
CA ASN A 65 -36.93 35.59 51.19
C ASN A 65 -35.49 36.09 51.46
N GLN A 66 -34.93 36.92 50.58
CA GLN A 66 -34.64 38.31 50.96
C GLN A 66 -34.45 39.21 49.74
N LYS A 67 -35.14 40.34 49.86
CA LYS A 67 -35.37 41.40 48.90
C LYS A 67 -34.18 42.36 48.91
N ILE A 68 -33.09 42.01 48.23
CA ILE A 68 -31.99 42.92 47.86
C ILE A 68 -31.46 42.41 46.50
N ALA A 69 -31.02 43.29 45.60
CA ALA A 69 -30.49 43.00 44.26
C ALA A 69 -31.52 42.92 43.10
N GLY A 70 -32.28 44.00 42.91
CA GLY A 70 -33.00 44.26 41.66
C GLY A 70 -32.11 44.73 40.50
N GLU A 71 -30.88 45.16 40.75
CA GLU A 71 -30.01 45.76 39.72
C GLU A 71 -28.84 44.86 39.27
N ALA A 72 -28.39 43.92 40.09
CA ALA A 72 -27.34 42.95 39.71
C ALA A 72 -27.85 41.79 38.84
N LYS A 73 -29.17 41.54 38.79
CA LYS A 73 -29.75 40.47 37.98
C LYS A 73 -29.84 40.79 36.48
N LYS A 74 -29.77 42.06 36.09
CA LYS A 74 -29.90 42.48 34.68
C LYS A 74 -28.57 42.45 33.91
N THR A 75 -27.44 42.53 34.62
CA THR A 75 -26.09 42.35 34.06
C THR A 75 -25.65 40.89 34.08
N ALA A 76 -25.96 40.15 35.15
CA ALA A 76 -25.71 38.70 35.21
C ALA A 76 -26.51 37.93 34.15
N SER A 77 -27.78 38.28 33.90
CA SER A 77 -28.59 37.64 32.84
C SER A 77 -28.05 37.93 31.43
N ARG A 78 -27.49 39.13 31.19
CA ARG A 78 -26.90 39.50 29.89
C ARG A 78 -25.59 38.76 29.63
N GLN A 79 -24.77 38.59 30.66
CA GLN A 79 -23.52 37.82 30.56
C GLN A 79 -23.79 36.33 30.30
N THR A 80 -24.81 35.72 30.93
CA THR A 80 -25.20 34.32 30.66
C THR A 80 -25.80 34.12 29.25
N GLU A 81 -26.40 35.16 28.68
CA GLU A 81 -26.96 35.12 27.33
C GLU A 81 -25.86 35.28 26.26
N GLU A 82 -24.86 36.13 26.51
CA GLU A 82 -23.66 36.26 25.68
C GLU A 82 -22.82 34.97 25.67
N GLU A 83 -22.59 34.36 26.83
CA GLU A 83 -21.82 33.12 26.94
C GLU A 83 -22.52 31.93 26.24
N GLN A 84 -23.85 31.85 26.31
CA GLN A 84 -24.63 30.85 25.57
C GLN A 84 -24.59 31.07 24.05
N MET A 85 -24.60 32.32 23.60
CA MET A 85 -24.46 32.65 22.17
C MET A 85 -23.05 32.32 21.66
N GLU A 86 -22.02 32.54 22.48
CA GLU A 86 -20.65 32.20 22.14
C GLU A 86 -20.43 30.67 22.11
N GLN A 87 -20.97 29.93 23.09
CA GLN A 87 -20.97 28.46 23.06
C GLN A 87 -21.70 27.91 21.83
N LYS A 88 -22.86 28.46 21.48
CA LYS A 88 -23.61 28.06 20.28
C LYS A 88 -22.84 28.35 18.99
N LYS A 89 -22.10 29.47 18.95
CA LYS A 89 -21.25 29.82 17.80
C LYS A 89 -20.03 28.89 17.68
N VAL A 90 -19.40 28.54 18.80
CA VAL A 90 -18.29 27.56 18.83
C VAL A 90 -18.78 26.16 18.43
N GLU A 91 -19.95 25.75 18.89
CA GLU A 91 -20.54 24.47 18.51
C GLU A 91 -20.93 24.45 17.03
N GLN A 92 -21.50 25.54 16.51
CA GLN A 92 -21.79 25.69 15.07
C GLN A 92 -20.50 25.64 14.23
N GLN A 93 -19.44 26.33 14.65
CA GLN A 93 -18.13 26.27 13.97
C GLN A 93 -17.52 24.86 14.01
N LYS A 94 -17.66 24.13 15.12
CA LYS A 94 -17.22 22.72 15.19
C LYS A 94 -18.04 21.83 14.27
N GLN A 95 -19.36 22.02 14.19
CA GLN A 95 -20.22 21.25 13.28
C GLN A 95 -19.89 21.55 11.80
N GLU A 96 -19.61 22.81 11.46
CA GLU A 96 -19.17 23.19 10.12
C GLU A 96 -17.79 22.63 9.78
N ALA A 97 -16.85 22.62 10.73
CA ALA A 97 -15.53 22.01 10.55
C ALA A 97 -15.61 20.48 10.36
N VAL A 98 -16.48 19.80 11.11
CA VAL A 98 -16.72 18.36 10.94
C VAL A 98 -17.36 18.06 9.57
N LYS A 99 -18.37 18.83 9.16
CA LYS A 99 -18.99 18.67 7.82
C LYS A 99 -17.99 18.96 6.70
N ALA A 100 -17.13 19.97 6.84
CA ALA A 100 -16.10 20.27 5.85
C ALA A 100 -15.02 19.16 5.77
N ALA A 101 -14.66 18.56 6.92
CA ALA A 101 -13.73 17.42 6.95
C ALA A 101 -14.36 16.16 6.32
N GLU A 102 -15.64 15.91 6.59
CA GLU A 102 -16.41 14.79 6.00
C GLU A 102 -16.53 14.95 4.48
N GLN A 103 -16.91 16.14 4.00
CA GLN A 103 -16.98 16.45 2.56
C GLN A 103 -15.62 16.28 1.87
N LYS A 104 -14.52 16.70 2.49
CA LYS A 104 -13.17 16.48 1.93
C LYS A 104 -12.80 15.01 1.86
N LYS A 105 -13.21 14.21 2.85
CA LYS A 105 -12.96 12.77 2.88
C LYS A 105 -13.78 12.05 1.80
N GLU A 106 -15.01 12.48 1.58
CA GLU A 106 -15.91 11.94 0.56
C GLU A 106 -15.44 12.32 -0.87
N GLU A 107 -15.00 13.56 -1.09
CA GLU A 107 -14.41 13.98 -2.37
C GLU A 107 -13.09 13.24 -2.68
N ALA A 108 -12.26 13.00 -1.65
CA ALA A 108 -11.04 12.20 -1.81
C ALA A 108 -11.34 10.73 -2.14
N ALA A 109 -12.39 10.15 -1.53
CA ALA A 109 -12.83 8.80 -1.83
C ALA A 109 -13.37 8.68 -3.27
N GLN A 110 -14.21 9.63 -3.71
CA GLN A 110 -14.73 9.66 -5.08
C GLN A 110 -13.62 9.81 -6.13
N LYS A 111 -12.63 10.69 -5.89
CA LYS A 111 -11.47 10.83 -6.78
C LYS A 111 -10.61 9.55 -6.83
N ALA A 112 -10.48 8.83 -5.72
CA ALA A 112 -9.74 7.57 -5.69
C ALA A 112 -10.47 6.44 -6.42
N GLU A 113 -11.81 6.40 -6.33
CA GLU A 113 -12.66 5.45 -7.06
C GLU A 113 -12.64 5.73 -8.56
N GLU A 114 -12.82 6.98 -8.98
CA GLU A 114 -12.74 7.40 -10.39
C GLU A 114 -11.36 7.08 -11.00
N ALA A 115 -10.28 7.29 -10.24
CA ALA A 115 -8.93 6.92 -10.68
C ALA A 115 -8.74 5.40 -10.83
N ARG A 116 -9.39 4.59 -9.98
CA ARG A 116 -9.37 3.12 -10.09
C ARG A 116 -10.16 2.64 -11.31
N GLU A 117 -11.36 3.16 -11.53
CA GLU A 117 -12.16 2.82 -12.72
C GLU A 117 -11.45 3.21 -14.02
N ALA A 118 -10.83 4.40 -14.07
CA ALA A 118 -10.05 4.83 -15.23
C ALA A 118 -8.82 3.94 -15.49
N ALA A 119 -8.17 3.44 -14.44
CA ALA A 119 -7.04 2.52 -14.56
C ALA A 119 -7.49 1.13 -15.03
N GLU A 120 -8.65 0.65 -14.56
CA GLU A 120 -9.23 -0.63 -14.97
C GLU A 120 -9.70 -0.59 -16.43
N ALA A 121 -10.37 0.48 -16.86
CA ALA A 121 -10.78 0.69 -18.25
C ALA A 121 -9.57 0.66 -19.20
N LYS A 122 -8.46 1.32 -18.85
CA LYS A 122 -7.22 1.30 -19.65
C LYS A 122 -6.58 -0.10 -19.70
N LYS A 123 -6.64 -0.88 -18.63
CA LYS A 123 -6.16 -2.27 -18.63
C LYS A 123 -7.02 -3.16 -19.52
N ALA A 124 -8.35 -3.00 -19.48
CA ALA A 124 -9.27 -3.76 -20.32
C ALA A 124 -9.08 -3.43 -21.81
N GLU A 125 -8.88 -2.16 -22.16
CA GLU A 125 -8.60 -1.74 -23.54
C GLU A 125 -7.25 -2.29 -24.05
N ALA A 126 -6.20 -2.23 -23.22
CA ALA A 126 -4.89 -2.80 -23.54
C ALA A 126 -4.95 -4.33 -23.73
N ALA A 127 -5.76 -5.04 -22.92
CA ALA A 127 -5.96 -6.48 -23.06
C ALA A 127 -6.69 -6.84 -24.37
N LYS A 128 -7.74 -6.10 -24.74
CA LYS A 128 -8.45 -6.28 -26.02
C LYS A 128 -7.55 -6.03 -27.22
N ALA A 129 -6.75 -4.94 -27.19
CA ALA A 129 -5.80 -4.65 -28.26
C ALA A 129 -4.71 -5.73 -28.40
N ALA A 130 -4.26 -6.32 -27.29
CA ALA A 130 -3.29 -7.42 -27.32
C ALA A 130 -3.89 -8.73 -27.87
N GLU A 131 -5.15 -9.02 -27.54
CA GLU A 131 -5.86 -10.20 -28.08
C GLU A 131 -6.11 -10.06 -29.59
N GLU A 132 -6.51 -8.88 -30.05
CA GLU A 132 -6.74 -8.59 -31.47
C GLU A 132 -5.43 -8.70 -32.28
N ALA A 133 -4.31 -8.20 -31.73
CA ALA A 133 -3.00 -8.35 -32.34
C ALA A 133 -2.56 -9.83 -32.46
N LYS A 134 -2.86 -10.66 -31.46
CA LYS A 134 -2.58 -12.12 -31.51
C LYS A 134 -3.43 -12.83 -32.54
N LYS A 135 -4.72 -12.49 -32.66
CA LYS A 135 -5.63 -13.04 -33.68
C LYS A 135 -5.17 -12.66 -35.09
N ALA A 136 -4.70 -11.42 -35.29
CA ALA A 136 -4.17 -10.97 -36.57
C ALA A 136 -2.85 -11.69 -36.96
N ASP A 137 -1.94 -11.95 -36.01
CA ASP A 137 -0.71 -12.72 -36.28
C ASP A 137 -1.01 -14.18 -36.62
N ALA A 138 -1.95 -14.80 -35.90
CA ALA A 138 -2.39 -16.18 -36.15
C ALA A 138 -3.05 -16.33 -37.54
N ALA A 139 -3.89 -15.38 -37.94
CA ALA A 139 -4.53 -15.38 -39.26
C ALA A 139 -3.49 -15.28 -40.41
N LYS A 140 -2.46 -14.44 -40.24
CA LYS A 140 -1.38 -14.30 -41.23
C LYS A 140 -0.54 -15.57 -41.37
N LYS A 141 -0.18 -16.20 -40.25
CA LYS A 141 0.55 -17.49 -40.27
C LYS A 141 -0.25 -18.60 -40.94
N ALA A 142 -1.57 -18.64 -40.72
CA ALA A 142 -2.42 -19.62 -41.37
C ALA A 142 -2.53 -19.40 -42.89
N GLU A 143 -2.58 -18.14 -43.35
CA GLU A 143 -2.58 -17.83 -44.79
C GLU A 143 -1.24 -18.16 -45.45
N GLU A 144 -0.12 -17.88 -44.77
CA GLU A 144 1.23 -18.18 -45.26
C GLU A 144 1.48 -19.70 -45.35
N ALA A 145 0.99 -20.48 -44.38
CA ALA A 145 1.06 -21.94 -44.41
C ALA A 145 0.28 -22.53 -45.60
N LYS A 146 -0.94 -22.02 -45.87
CA LYS A 146 -1.74 -22.47 -47.03
C LYS A 146 -1.07 -22.14 -48.36
N LYS A 147 -0.47 -20.96 -48.50
CA LYS A 147 0.29 -20.58 -49.71
C LYS A 147 1.56 -21.41 -49.90
N ALA A 148 2.22 -21.82 -48.82
CA ALA A 148 3.39 -22.69 -48.89
C ALA A 148 3.00 -24.11 -49.33
N GLU A 149 1.90 -24.65 -48.81
CA GLU A 149 1.38 -25.97 -49.18
C GLU A 149 0.94 -26.01 -50.66
N GLU A 150 0.24 -24.98 -51.13
CA GLU A 150 -0.19 -24.87 -52.54
C GLU A 150 1.02 -24.84 -53.50
N LYS A 151 2.10 -24.15 -53.13
CA LYS A 151 3.34 -24.16 -53.91
C LYS A 151 4.02 -25.52 -53.95
N GLN A 152 4.05 -26.24 -52.82
CA GLN A 152 4.65 -27.58 -52.78
C GLN A 152 3.86 -28.56 -53.66
N LEU A 153 2.52 -28.49 -53.65
CA LEU A 153 1.68 -29.31 -54.51
C LEU A 153 1.89 -28.98 -55.99
N ALA A 154 2.06 -27.71 -56.35
CA ALA A 154 2.37 -27.28 -57.72
C ALA A 154 3.76 -27.76 -58.19
N ASP A 155 4.79 -27.71 -57.34
CA ASP A 155 6.14 -28.18 -57.68
C ASP A 155 6.19 -29.71 -57.82
N ILE A 156 5.43 -30.45 -57.01
CA ILE A 156 5.32 -31.91 -57.13
C ILE A 156 4.59 -32.29 -58.43
N ALA A 157 3.53 -31.57 -58.80
CA ALA A 157 2.84 -31.79 -60.08
C ALA A 157 3.75 -31.50 -61.28
N LYS A 158 4.55 -30.43 -61.21
CA LYS A 158 5.50 -30.06 -62.26
C LYS A 158 6.64 -31.08 -62.40
N LYS A 159 7.20 -31.58 -61.29
CA LYS A 159 8.23 -32.62 -61.31
C LYS A 159 7.72 -33.96 -61.86
N LYS A 160 6.48 -34.35 -61.54
CA LYS A 160 5.87 -35.56 -62.13
C LYS A 160 5.68 -35.43 -63.64
N ALA A 161 5.29 -34.25 -64.13
CA ALA A 161 5.16 -34.00 -65.57
C ALA A 161 6.53 -33.99 -66.30
N GLU A 162 7.59 -33.50 -65.65
CA GLU A 162 8.95 -33.51 -66.21
C GLU A 162 9.58 -34.92 -66.24
N GLU A 163 9.32 -35.75 -65.22
CA GLU A 163 9.82 -37.13 -65.16
C GLU A 163 9.15 -38.04 -66.20
N GLU A 164 7.84 -37.86 -66.45
CA GLU A 164 7.11 -38.61 -67.47
C GLU A 164 7.54 -38.22 -68.90
N ALA A 165 7.88 -36.94 -69.12
CA ALA A 165 8.45 -36.47 -70.39
C ALA A 165 9.88 -37.00 -70.63
N LYS A 166 10.67 -37.18 -69.56
CA LYS A 166 12.04 -37.69 -69.66
C LYS A 166 12.08 -39.20 -69.91
N LYS A 167 11.13 -39.98 -69.36
CA LYS A 167 11.00 -41.42 -69.64
C LYS A 167 10.55 -41.72 -71.08
N LYS A 168 9.72 -40.88 -71.69
CA LYS A 168 9.38 -41.03 -73.13
C LYS A 168 10.51 -40.62 -74.07
N ALA A 169 11.45 -39.78 -73.63
CA ALA A 169 12.62 -39.39 -74.42
C ALA A 169 13.79 -40.38 -74.35
N GLU A 170 13.83 -41.25 -73.33
CA GLU A 170 14.95 -42.17 -73.10
C GLU A 170 14.74 -43.57 -73.70
N GLU A 171 13.49 -43.96 -74.06
CA GLU A 171 13.19 -45.25 -74.69
C GLU A 171 13.35 -45.24 -76.23
N GLU A 172 13.27 -44.07 -76.88
CA GLU A 172 13.38 -43.96 -78.35
C GLU A 172 14.82 -43.63 -78.83
N ALA A 173 15.72 -43.26 -77.91
CA ALA A 173 17.06 -42.78 -78.22
C ALA A 173 18.15 -43.87 -78.39
N LYS A 174 17.77 -45.16 -78.43
CA LYS A 174 18.73 -46.27 -78.60
C LYS A 174 18.65 -46.99 -79.95
N LYS A 175 17.91 -46.47 -80.94
CA LYS A 175 17.73 -47.17 -82.23
C LYS A 175 17.95 -46.38 -83.53
N GLN A 176 18.33 -45.11 -83.51
CA GLN A 176 18.52 -44.35 -84.76
C GLN A 176 19.78 -43.45 -84.73
N ALA A 177 20.92 -44.07 -84.48
CA ALA A 177 22.25 -43.47 -84.63
C ALA A 177 22.94 -43.92 -85.94
N ALA A 178 22.19 -44.01 -87.03
CA ALA A 178 22.70 -44.36 -88.36
C ALA A 178 21.81 -43.80 -89.48
N GLU A 179 21.78 -42.48 -89.64
CA GLU A 179 21.45 -41.72 -90.87
C GLU A 179 21.21 -40.24 -90.45
N GLU A 180 22.22 -39.39 -90.50
CA GLU A 180 22.34 -38.43 -91.61
C GLU A 180 21.08 -37.53 -91.75
N ALA A 181 20.74 -36.75 -90.72
CA ALA A 181 21.28 -35.40 -90.53
C ALA A 181 21.22 -34.47 -91.76
N LYS A 182 20.19 -34.59 -92.61
CA LYS A 182 19.84 -33.59 -93.62
C LYS A 182 18.48 -32.95 -93.34
N LYS A 183 18.29 -32.30 -92.18
CA LYS A 183 17.20 -31.32 -91.95
C LYS A 183 17.30 -30.53 -90.63
N GLN A 184 18.46 -29.92 -90.36
CA GLN A 184 18.45 -28.63 -89.68
C GLN A 184 18.09 -27.58 -90.73
N ALA A 185 16.93 -26.91 -90.62
CA ALA A 185 16.73 -25.59 -91.27
C ALA A 185 15.43 -24.82 -90.93
N ALA A 186 14.42 -25.33 -90.19
CA ALA A 186 13.13 -24.63 -90.17
C ALA A 186 12.36 -24.49 -88.85
N GLU A 187 12.88 -24.89 -87.68
CA GLU A 187 12.13 -24.69 -86.42
C GLU A 187 12.91 -24.09 -85.24
N ASP A 188 14.13 -23.62 -85.46
CA ASP A 188 14.96 -23.03 -84.39
C ASP A 188 14.72 -21.52 -84.16
N ALA A 189 13.87 -20.87 -84.98
CA ALA A 189 13.75 -19.41 -84.97
C ALA A 189 12.52 -18.84 -84.23
N LYS A 190 11.58 -19.68 -83.73
CA LYS A 190 10.33 -19.17 -83.10
C LYS A 190 10.19 -19.41 -81.60
N LYS A 191 11.03 -20.26 -80.98
CA LYS A 191 11.01 -20.50 -79.53
C LYS A 191 12.01 -19.68 -78.70
N LYS A 192 13.01 -19.05 -79.33
CA LYS A 192 14.08 -18.32 -78.60
C LYS A 192 13.80 -16.84 -78.31
N ALA A 193 12.74 -16.25 -78.87
CA ALA A 193 12.41 -14.82 -78.68
C ALA A 193 11.33 -14.54 -77.62
N ALA A 194 10.57 -15.56 -77.16
CA ALA A 194 9.52 -15.40 -76.15
C ALA A 194 9.99 -15.72 -74.71
N GLU A 195 11.13 -16.39 -74.54
CA GLU A 195 11.63 -16.83 -73.23
C GLU A 195 12.45 -15.74 -72.52
N ASP A 196 13.19 -14.90 -73.26
CA ASP A 196 14.09 -13.90 -72.67
C ASP A 196 13.33 -12.69 -72.09
N ALA A 197 12.21 -12.30 -72.69
CA ALA A 197 11.36 -11.23 -72.19
C ALA A 197 10.56 -11.62 -70.92
N LYS A 198 10.22 -12.91 -70.75
CA LYS A 198 9.53 -13.40 -69.54
C LYS A 198 10.47 -13.57 -68.35
N LYS A 199 11.73 -13.95 -68.58
CA LYS A 199 12.75 -14.10 -67.52
C LYS A 199 13.20 -12.75 -66.92
N LYS A 200 13.28 -11.67 -67.72
CA LYS A 200 13.61 -10.32 -67.20
C LYS A 200 12.47 -9.65 -66.41
N ALA A 201 11.21 -9.92 -66.76
CA ALA A 201 10.06 -9.39 -66.01
C ALA A 201 9.84 -10.10 -64.65
N ALA A 202 10.07 -11.42 -64.59
CA ALA A 202 9.96 -12.18 -63.34
C ALA A 202 11.07 -11.84 -62.32
N ALA A 203 12.30 -11.61 -62.78
CA ALA A 203 13.43 -11.24 -61.92
C ALA A 203 13.28 -9.84 -61.28
N ALA A 204 12.64 -8.89 -61.99
CA ALA A 204 12.40 -7.55 -61.46
C ALA A 204 11.25 -7.49 -60.43
N GLU A 205 10.22 -8.33 -60.57
CA GLU A 205 9.09 -8.40 -59.62
C GLU A 205 9.47 -9.15 -58.33
N GLU A 206 10.28 -10.20 -58.43
CA GLU A 206 10.79 -10.95 -57.27
C GLU A 206 11.78 -10.12 -56.43
N ALA A 207 12.64 -9.31 -57.06
CA ALA A 207 13.55 -8.41 -56.36
C ALA A 207 12.81 -7.28 -55.63
N LYS A 208 11.74 -6.71 -56.22
CA LYS A 208 10.91 -5.70 -55.56
C LYS A 208 10.09 -6.28 -54.39
N LYS A 209 9.59 -7.52 -54.51
CA LYS A 209 8.88 -8.22 -53.42
C LYS A 209 9.79 -8.55 -52.24
N LYS A 210 11.00 -9.05 -52.47
CA LYS A 210 11.98 -9.34 -51.40
C LYS A 210 12.41 -8.07 -50.66
N ALA A 211 12.67 -6.97 -51.37
CA ALA A 211 13.03 -5.69 -50.75
C ALA A 211 11.88 -5.07 -49.91
N ALA A 212 10.62 -5.18 -50.38
CA ALA A 212 9.46 -4.68 -49.65
C ALA A 212 9.10 -5.53 -48.41
N GLU A 213 9.30 -6.85 -48.48
CA GLU A 213 9.07 -7.75 -47.34
C GLU A 213 10.12 -7.56 -46.25
N GLU A 214 11.40 -7.46 -46.62
CA GLU A 214 12.50 -7.23 -45.66
C GLU A 214 12.37 -5.87 -44.95
N ALA A 215 11.98 -4.82 -45.67
CA ALA A 215 11.71 -3.50 -45.08
C ALA A 215 10.53 -3.52 -44.11
N LYS A 216 9.43 -4.24 -44.42
CA LYS A 216 8.29 -4.39 -43.50
C LYS A 216 8.64 -5.25 -42.28
N LYS A 217 9.44 -6.30 -42.44
CA LYS A 217 9.86 -7.19 -41.34
C LYS A 217 10.78 -6.45 -40.36
N LYS A 218 11.67 -5.60 -40.87
CA LYS A 218 12.56 -4.76 -40.04
C LYS A 218 11.79 -3.67 -39.28
N ALA A 219 10.82 -3.01 -39.93
CA ALA A 219 9.97 -2.00 -39.28
C ALA A 219 9.04 -2.60 -38.20
N ALA A 220 8.48 -3.80 -38.44
CA ALA A 220 7.67 -4.49 -37.45
C ALA A 220 8.49 -4.98 -36.24
N ALA A 221 9.72 -5.46 -36.47
CA ALA A 221 10.62 -5.89 -35.41
C ALA A 221 11.07 -4.74 -34.50
N ASP A 222 11.41 -3.58 -35.06
CA ASP A 222 11.81 -2.40 -34.28
C ASP A 222 10.64 -1.83 -33.44
N ALA A 223 9.43 -1.78 -34.01
CA ALA A 223 8.24 -1.34 -33.30
C ALA A 223 7.85 -2.30 -32.15
N ALA A 224 7.97 -3.61 -32.36
CA ALA A 224 7.74 -4.61 -31.32
C ALA A 224 8.79 -4.53 -30.20
N LYS A 225 10.06 -4.30 -30.55
CA LYS A 225 11.15 -4.16 -29.56
C LYS A 225 10.97 -2.91 -28.71
N LYS A 226 10.61 -1.77 -29.31
CA LYS A 226 10.29 -0.53 -28.56
C LYS A 226 9.12 -0.71 -27.59
N LYS A 227 8.00 -1.28 -28.03
CA LYS A 227 6.85 -1.54 -27.16
C LYS A 227 7.18 -2.49 -26.01
N ALA A 228 7.96 -3.54 -26.27
CA ALA A 228 8.38 -4.47 -25.23
C ALA A 228 9.29 -3.81 -24.19
N THR A 229 10.24 -2.97 -24.61
CA THR A 229 11.12 -2.24 -23.68
C THR A 229 10.40 -1.18 -22.87
N GLU A 230 9.42 -0.49 -23.46
CA GLU A 230 8.64 0.55 -22.77
C GLU A 230 7.66 -0.06 -21.76
N ALA A 231 7.01 -1.17 -22.12
CA ALA A 231 6.18 -1.94 -21.19
C ALA A 231 7.00 -2.55 -20.04
N ALA A 232 8.21 -3.06 -20.33
CA ALA A 232 9.10 -3.57 -19.29
C ALA A 232 9.60 -2.47 -18.35
N ARG A 233 9.90 -1.27 -18.88
CA ARG A 233 10.31 -0.12 -18.07
C ARG A 233 9.17 0.35 -17.17
N LYS A 234 7.96 0.48 -17.70
CA LYS A 234 6.78 0.87 -16.92
C LYS A 234 6.45 -0.15 -15.83
N ALA A 235 6.50 -1.44 -16.13
CA ALA A 235 6.28 -2.49 -15.13
C ALA A 235 7.38 -2.51 -14.04
N ALA A 236 8.63 -2.21 -14.39
CA ALA A 236 9.71 -2.08 -13.42
C ALA A 236 9.56 -0.83 -12.54
N GLU A 237 9.04 0.26 -13.08
CA GLU A 237 8.77 1.50 -12.35
C GLU A 237 7.57 1.35 -11.42
N ASP A 238 6.47 0.73 -11.88
CA ASP A 238 5.30 0.42 -11.05
C ASP A 238 5.67 -0.51 -9.88
N LYS A 239 6.51 -1.53 -10.10
CA LYS A 239 7.01 -2.41 -9.02
C LYS A 239 7.89 -1.66 -8.02
N LYS A 240 8.70 -0.71 -8.48
CA LYS A 240 9.51 0.13 -7.59
C LYS A 240 8.64 1.09 -6.80
N ALA A 241 7.62 1.68 -7.41
CA ALA A 241 6.66 2.54 -6.72
C ALA A 241 5.86 1.76 -5.66
N GLN A 242 5.46 0.52 -5.97
CA GLN A 242 4.79 -0.35 -5.00
C GLN A 242 5.69 -0.76 -3.84
N ALA A 243 6.92 -1.22 -4.12
CA ALA A 243 7.87 -1.60 -3.08
C ALA A 243 8.25 -0.41 -2.18
N LEU A 244 8.36 0.79 -2.77
CA LEU A 244 8.62 2.02 -2.02
C LEU A 244 7.42 2.40 -1.16
N ALA A 245 6.20 2.33 -1.70
CA ALA A 245 4.98 2.58 -0.93
C ALA A 245 4.85 1.62 0.26
N GLU A 246 5.12 0.33 0.05
CA GLU A 246 5.06 -0.71 1.11
C GLU A 246 6.11 -0.50 2.21
N LEU A 247 7.33 -0.11 1.83
CA LEU A 247 8.39 0.21 2.79
C LEU A 247 8.08 1.47 3.62
N LEU A 248 7.48 2.48 2.99
CA LEU A 248 7.06 3.71 3.66
C LEU A 248 5.85 3.49 4.59
N SER A 249 4.89 2.63 4.21
CA SER A 249 3.76 2.27 5.08
C SER A 249 4.22 1.44 6.29
N ASP A 250 5.05 0.40 6.11
CA ASP A 250 5.56 -0.42 7.23
C ASP A 250 6.39 0.43 8.22
N THR A 251 7.16 1.38 7.70
CA THR A 251 7.93 2.32 8.54
C THR A 251 7.01 3.23 9.35
N THR A 252 5.92 3.73 8.75
CA THR A 252 4.99 4.65 9.42
C THR A 252 4.18 3.93 10.49
N GLU A 253 3.66 2.74 10.19
CA GLU A 253 2.91 1.93 11.16
C GLU A 253 3.80 1.47 12.32
N ARG A 254 5.05 1.06 12.04
CA ARG A 254 6.02 0.73 13.09
C ARG A 254 6.40 1.94 13.94
N GLN A 255 6.60 3.11 13.33
CA GLN A 255 6.86 4.34 14.08
C GLN A 255 5.69 4.72 14.98
N GLN A 256 4.46 4.54 14.52
CA GLN A 256 3.27 4.78 15.33
C GLN A 256 3.17 3.78 16.49
N ALA A 257 3.38 2.49 16.24
CA ALA A 257 3.36 1.48 17.30
C ALA A 257 4.45 1.73 18.37
N LEU A 258 5.66 2.15 17.97
CA LEU A 258 6.73 2.51 18.90
C LEU A 258 6.43 3.79 19.69
N ALA A 259 5.70 4.73 19.10
CA ALA A 259 5.25 5.95 19.79
C ALA A 259 4.14 5.63 20.80
N ASP A 260 3.19 4.77 20.42
CA ASP A 260 2.12 4.32 21.30
C ASP A 260 2.69 3.51 22.49
N GLU A 261 3.64 2.59 22.25
CA GLU A 261 4.31 1.83 23.32
C GLU A 261 5.09 2.74 24.28
N GLN A 262 5.83 3.72 23.77
CA GLN A 262 6.50 4.71 24.62
C GLN A 262 5.51 5.57 25.41
N GLY A 263 4.38 5.95 24.79
CA GLY A 263 3.32 6.69 25.47
C GLY A 263 2.72 5.89 26.63
N ASP A 264 2.44 4.60 26.42
CA ASP A 264 1.86 3.72 27.44
C ASP A 264 2.83 3.44 28.59
N GLN A 265 4.12 3.23 28.32
CA GLN A 265 5.15 3.04 29.37
C GLN A 265 5.28 4.29 30.23
N VAL A 266 5.40 5.45 29.58
CA VAL A 266 5.50 6.75 30.25
C VAL A 266 4.23 7.04 31.07
N ALA A 267 3.04 6.62 30.61
CA ALA A 267 1.79 6.71 31.37
C ALA A 267 1.74 5.86 32.62
N GLY A 268 2.17 4.60 32.53
CA GLY A 268 2.25 3.71 33.69
C GLY A 268 3.14 4.31 34.78
N ASP A 269 4.34 4.78 34.40
CA ASP A 269 5.30 5.37 35.33
C ASP A 269 4.73 6.62 36.04
N PHE A 270 3.95 7.46 35.33
CA PHE A 270 3.34 8.64 35.92
C PHE A 270 2.13 8.36 36.78
N ASP A 271 1.26 7.45 36.37
CA ASP A 271 0.09 7.07 37.17
C ASP A 271 0.54 6.47 38.53
N ASP A 272 1.60 5.66 38.51
CA ASP A 272 2.21 5.11 39.72
C ASP A 272 2.86 6.20 40.58
N LEU A 273 3.57 7.16 39.98
CA LEU A 273 4.14 8.31 40.68
C LEU A 273 3.05 9.15 41.37
N ILE A 274 1.96 9.44 40.66
CA ILE A 274 0.85 10.23 41.21
C ILE A 274 0.19 9.45 42.34
N ARG A 275 0.04 8.13 42.22
CA ARG A 275 -0.50 7.27 43.28
C ARG A 275 0.39 7.28 44.53
N ALA A 276 1.71 7.12 44.37
CA ALA A 276 2.67 7.18 45.45
C ALA A 276 2.65 8.55 46.16
N ARG A 277 2.67 9.65 45.40
CA ARG A 277 2.61 11.01 45.96
C ARG A 277 1.27 11.33 46.60
N ALA A 278 0.17 10.84 46.02
CA ALA A 278 -1.14 10.98 46.64
C ALA A 278 -1.21 10.21 47.97
N ALA A 279 -0.63 9.01 48.04
CA ALA A 279 -0.57 8.22 49.26
C ALA A 279 0.20 8.94 50.38
N GLU A 280 1.35 9.57 50.06
CA GLU A 280 2.13 10.39 51.01
C GLU A 280 1.30 11.52 51.65
N GLY A 281 0.42 12.14 50.87
CA GLY A 281 -0.44 13.26 51.31
C GLY A 281 -1.81 12.85 51.84
N TRP A 282 -2.13 11.55 51.88
CA TRP A 282 -3.49 11.10 52.17
C TRP A 282 -3.76 10.94 53.67
N ALA A 283 -4.75 11.69 54.16
CA ALA A 283 -5.29 11.51 55.50
C ALA A 283 -6.45 10.51 55.45
N ARG A 284 -6.20 9.26 55.88
CA ARG A 284 -7.19 8.18 55.87
C ARG A 284 -8.44 8.55 56.70
N PRO A 285 -9.63 8.65 56.09
CA PRO A 285 -10.86 8.85 56.85
C PRO A 285 -11.31 7.54 57.51
N PRO A 286 -11.99 7.59 58.67
CA PRO A 286 -12.49 6.38 59.36
C PRO A 286 -13.49 5.56 58.54
N SER A 287 -14.13 6.18 57.55
CA SER A 287 -15.08 5.55 56.63
C SER A 287 -14.42 4.72 55.53
N ALA A 288 -13.11 4.89 55.27
CA ALA A 288 -12.43 4.25 54.15
C ALA A 288 -12.43 2.72 54.27
N ARG A 289 -12.99 2.03 53.27
CA ARG A 289 -13.04 0.56 53.19
C ARG A 289 -12.49 0.03 51.88
N LYS A 290 -11.96 -1.19 51.91
CA LYS A 290 -11.21 -1.85 50.81
C LYS A 290 -11.92 -1.92 49.45
N ASN A 291 -13.24 -1.76 49.39
CA ASN A 291 -14.03 -1.87 48.16
C ASN A 291 -14.58 -0.51 47.66
N MET A 292 -14.02 0.61 48.15
CA MET A 292 -14.38 1.93 47.67
C MET A 292 -13.48 2.35 46.52
N THR A 293 -14.09 2.95 45.50
CA THR A 293 -13.36 3.42 44.33
C THR A 293 -13.85 4.82 43.99
N VAL A 294 -12.95 5.79 43.95
CA VAL A 294 -13.26 7.15 43.50
C VAL A 294 -12.51 7.42 42.20
N VAL A 295 -13.21 7.98 41.21
CA VAL A 295 -12.56 8.45 39.97
C VAL A 295 -12.45 9.95 40.04
N LEU A 296 -11.22 10.45 40.05
CA LEU A 296 -10.92 11.87 40.07
C LEU A 296 -10.52 12.33 38.67
N GLN A 297 -10.98 13.51 38.28
CA GLN A 297 -10.51 14.22 37.11
C GLN A 297 -9.50 15.27 37.56
N ILE A 298 -8.27 15.16 37.04
CA ILE A 298 -7.13 15.95 37.46
C ILE A 298 -6.67 16.78 36.27
N ASN A 299 -6.51 18.09 36.50
CA ASN A 299 -5.98 19.01 35.51
C ASN A 299 -4.60 19.48 35.95
N MET A 300 -3.62 19.37 35.05
CA MET A 300 -2.22 19.68 35.34
C MET A 300 -1.61 20.55 34.23
N LEU A 301 -0.64 21.37 34.60
CA LEU A 301 0.19 22.12 33.64
C LEU A 301 1.43 21.31 33.21
N PRO A 302 2.04 21.65 32.07
CA PRO A 302 3.29 21.01 31.62
C PRO A 302 4.45 21.13 32.61
N ASP A 303 4.37 22.05 33.58
CA ASP A 303 5.36 22.19 34.66
C ASP A 303 5.15 21.17 35.81
N GLY A 304 4.13 20.32 35.68
CA GLY A 304 3.71 19.34 36.66
C GLY A 304 2.85 19.89 37.78
N THR A 305 2.42 21.16 37.72
CA THR A 305 1.58 21.76 38.77
C THR A 305 0.11 21.40 38.56
N ILE A 306 -0.49 20.82 39.61
CA ILE A 306 -1.90 20.44 39.62
C ILE A 306 -2.75 21.70 39.85
N THR A 307 -3.63 22.01 38.90
CA THR A 307 -4.48 23.21 38.97
C THR A 307 -5.86 22.95 39.52
N ASN A 308 -6.44 21.81 39.15
CA ASN A 308 -7.79 21.46 39.56
C ASN A 308 -7.92 19.96 39.75
N VAL A 309 -8.71 19.57 40.75
CA VAL A 309 -9.07 18.20 41.05
C VAL A 309 -10.55 18.17 41.36
N SER A 310 -11.31 17.42 40.58
CA SER A 310 -12.74 17.23 40.75
C SER A 310 -13.11 15.75 40.79
N VAL A 311 -14.23 15.43 41.45
CA VAL A 311 -14.74 14.07 41.52
C VAL A 311 -15.55 13.80 40.25
N ALA A 312 -15.07 12.90 39.39
CA ALA A 312 -15.79 12.48 38.19
C ALA A 312 -16.81 11.37 38.50
N ARG A 313 -16.45 10.44 39.39
CA ARG A 313 -17.34 9.42 39.94
C ARG A 313 -17.07 9.27 41.42
N SER A 314 -18.08 9.55 42.23
CA SER A 314 -18.05 9.37 43.67
C SER A 314 -17.98 7.90 44.03
N SER A 315 -17.26 7.59 45.11
CA SER A 315 -17.23 6.27 45.76
C SER A 315 -18.50 5.92 46.52
N GLY A 316 -19.41 6.89 46.70
CA GLY A 316 -20.56 6.79 47.61
C GLY A 316 -20.25 7.24 49.04
N ASP A 317 -19.00 7.61 49.35
CA ASP A 317 -18.58 8.17 50.64
C ASP A 317 -17.95 9.57 50.45
N GLY A 318 -18.67 10.60 50.89
CA GLY A 318 -18.23 12.00 50.77
C GLY A 318 -16.90 12.30 51.47
N PRO A 319 -16.66 11.79 52.70
CA PRO A 319 -15.36 11.94 53.37
C PRO A 319 -14.21 11.30 52.59
N PHE A 320 -14.38 10.09 52.05
CA PHE A 320 -13.36 9.45 51.23
C PHE A 320 -13.07 10.23 49.95
N ASP A 321 -14.10 10.66 49.22
CA ASP A 321 -13.92 11.46 48.01
C ASP A 321 -13.18 12.76 48.29
N SER A 322 -13.54 13.46 49.38
CA SER A 322 -12.90 14.72 49.80
C SER A 322 -11.46 14.49 50.23
N SER A 323 -11.17 13.38 50.93
CA SER A 323 -9.81 13.01 51.34
C SER A 323 -8.90 12.71 50.13
N ALA A 324 -9.43 12.04 49.11
CA ALA A 324 -8.70 11.75 47.88
C ALA A 324 -8.44 13.02 47.06
N VAL A 325 -9.42 13.93 46.98
CA VAL A 325 -9.23 15.25 46.37
C VAL A 325 -8.15 16.06 47.10
N ALA A 326 -8.15 16.03 48.44
CA ALA A 326 -7.15 16.72 49.24
C ALA A 326 -5.75 16.12 49.06
N ALA A 327 -5.63 14.80 49.01
CA ALA A 327 -4.37 14.09 48.78
C ALA A 327 -3.73 14.50 47.45
N VAL A 328 -4.51 14.46 46.35
CA VAL A 328 -4.01 14.84 45.02
C VAL A 328 -3.67 16.33 44.94
N LYS A 329 -4.48 17.20 45.57
CA LYS A 329 -4.14 18.64 45.67
C LYS A 329 -2.86 18.86 46.49
N GLY A 330 -2.60 18.02 47.49
CA GLY A 330 -1.43 18.08 48.37
C GLY A 330 -0.10 17.76 47.67
N ILE A 331 -0.13 17.03 46.55
CA ILE A 331 1.06 16.76 45.72
C ILE A 331 1.69 18.07 45.23
N GLY A 332 0.86 19.05 44.84
CA GLY A 332 1.28 20.37 44.41
C GLY A 332 1.98 20.40 43.03
N ARG A 333 3.19 19.83 42.94
CA ARG A 333 4.01 19.81 41.73
C ARG A 333 4.76 18.48 41.58
N LEU A 334 4.63 17.89 40.39
CA LEU A 334 5.41 16.73 39.93
C LEU A 334 6.54 17.21 39.01
N THR A 335 7.76 17.32 39.54
CA THR A 335 8.93 17.81 38.79
C THR A 335 9.32 16.92 37.61
N GLU A 336 8.92 15.67 37.66
CA GLU A 336 9.16 14.62 36.67
C GLU A 336 8.44 14.91 35.34
N MET A 337 7.36 15.72 35.37
CA MET A 337 6.62 16.12 34.16
C MET A 337 7.32 17.21 33.33
N GLN A 338 8.29 17.93 33.92
CA GLN A 338 8.93 19.10 33.30
C GLN A 338 9.86 18.74 32.13
N GLY A 339 10.27 17.48 32.02
CA GLY A 339 11.14 16.99 30.95
C GLY A 339 10.41 16.43 29.73
N LEU A 340 9.06 16.34 29.77
CA LEU A 340 8.28 15.72 28.71
C LEU A 340 8.11 16.63 27.50
N LYS A 341 8.00 16.02 26.32
CA LYS A 341 7.63 16.77 25.11
C LYS A 341 6.16 17.20 25.22
N PRO A 342 5.77 18.36 24.64
CA PRO A 342 4.38 18.82 24.68
C PRO A 342 3.35 17.82 24.14
N SER A 343 3.72 17.00 23.16
CA SER A 343 2.86 15.96 22.59
C SER A 343 2.58 14.84 23.59
N ASP A 344 3.60 14.40 24.32
CA ASP A 344 3.52 13.35 25.34
C ASP A 344 2.74 13.86 26.57
N PHE A 345 2.79 15.17 26.83
CA PHE A 345 2.04 15.81 27.93
C PHE A 345 0.55 16.02 27.64
N ALA A 346 0.15 16.11 26.36
CA ALA A 346 -1.25 16.37 25.97
C ALA A 346 -2.29 15.49 26.69
N PRO A 347 -2.11 14.16 26.84
CA PRO A 347 -3.02 13.32 27.61
C PRO A 347 -3.07 13.64 29.12
N TYR A 348 -1.97 14.08 29.74
CA TYR A 348 -1.91 14.39 31.18
C TYR A 348 -2.39 15.80 31.54
N ARG A 349 -2.74 16.63 30.56
CA ARG A 349 -3.31 17.95 30.83
C ARG A 349 -4.65 17.84 31.57
N SER A 350 -5.45 16.83 31.24
CA SER A 350 -6.74 16.54 31.87
C SER A 350 -7.02 15.04 31.76
N PHE A 351 -6.67 14.28 32.80
CA PHE A 351 -6.83 12.83 32.83
C PHE A 351 -7.75 12.41 33.98
N LYS A 352 -8.27 11.19 33.86
CA LYS A 352 -9.11 10.57 34.89
C LYS A 352 -8.31 9.46 35.53
N MET A 353 -8.14 9.52 36.84
CA MET A 353 -7.45 8.48 37.58
C MET A 353 -8.37 7.88 38.64
N THR A 354 -8.24 6.57 38.80
CA THR A 354 -9.03 5.80 39.76
C THR A 354 -8.20 5.56 41.00
N PHE A 355 -8.74 5.92 42.16
CA PHE A 355 -8.11 5.72 43.45
C PHE A 355 -8.93 4.76 44.30
N THR A 356 -8.22 3.86 44.98
CA THR A 356 -8.79 3.02 46.03
C THR A 356 -8.12 3.33 47.37
N PRO A 357 -8.79 3.09 48.51
CA PRO A 357 -8.17 3.27 49.82
C PRO A 357 -6.93 2.41 50.05
N GLU A 358 -6.78 1.27 49.38
CA GLU A 358 -5.60 0.43 49.50
C GLU A 358 -4.40 1.05 48.76
N ASP A 359 -4.66 1.66 47.60
CA ASP A 359 -3.64 2.37 46.82
C ASP A 359 -3.11 3.63 47.53
N LEU A 360 -3.96 4.29 48.31
CA LEU A 360 -3.61 5.50 49.06
C LEU A 360 -2.96 5.19 50.41
N ALA A 361 -2.96 3.93 50.83
CA ALA A 361 -2.52 3.46 52.14
C ALA A 361 -1.09 2.90 52.19
N LEU A 362 -0.35 3.02 51.09
CA LEU A 362 0.96 2.40 50.88
C LEU A 362 1.98 2.72 51.97
#